data_AF-F0YLK6-F1
#
_entry.id   AF-F0YLK6-F1
#
_cell.length_a   1.000
_cell.length_b   1.000
_cell.length_c   1.000
_cell.angle_alpha   90.00
_cell.angle_beta   90.00
_cell.angle_gamma   90.00
#
_symmetry.space_group_name_H-M   'P 1'
#
loop_
_entity.id
_entity.type
_entity.pdbx_description
1 polymer ?
#
loop_
_entity_poly.entity_id
_entity_poly.type
_entity_poly.pdbx_seq_one_letter_code
_entity_poly.pdbx_strand_id
1 'polypeptide(L)'
;MARVAGLSLLVAIPGAFLVASRSQAPLGGSALLSSASSPLGIEVSNEYTATRGHPAAMYPSVTYGRLVEPHRATTLKMGNVAEDPSRSYGWTIAKSSGAAEDAVAIAGHSATYVFASLGTYAVTARLDASPDDPSQQGGNAVEETTTVECKYVRRNIFALRTAEREKLFDAFKTLMTVDTATGLESYGINYRSLDYFTETHLDRAARRDIDTMHDGMGFLTQHVAVTNELELALQAVDASLALPFWDYTEDIARVRGGGGNTADLWSSKLWTDDWYGNATHDDRHTVTKGRFAYQKVTRDRNATTHNPYGYLRAPWNVNKDPYLTRNHEFCDTTFSLDTWPSCEAHYNLTFSYDNWFDYVWTAGYAPHGPIHYFIGGFTHCGDLSAQFPMLDAEGLKSLALMQVGITKNFWRDGLFESPTYCSDDTPQDQCHLVCKGAAGEDDFAAAIVAKLLYYAENFYRTGLSDITYAWLDDLQVEDYEAFVTAFCQMSWYPGEQMEAASPADVSFWSIHPTMERLLHYKMLADPFVTKEWKAYGDISMTSYCEYSTTTDCKGHHGYDLTAFKSMVLDVETGDYAPAYLTNGEIFDHMSLEDYKMSYYYEDFSWPHCEARGVVFPAVSS
;
A
#
# COMPACT_ATOMS: atom_id res chain seq x y z
N MET A 1 14.86 -12.40 -40.95
CA MET A 1 15.88 -13.34 -40.44
C MET A 1 17.06 -12.56 -39.86
N ALA A 2 17.03 -12.31 -38.55
CA ALA A 2 18.19 -12.09 -37.69
C ALA A 2 17.66 -12.32 -36.26
N ARG A 3 17.96 -13.50 -35.68
CA ARG A 3 17.53 -13.87 -34.34
C ARG A 3 18.35 -13.06 -33.33
N VAL A 4 17.73 -12.07 -32.69
CA VAL A 4 18.27 -11.46 -31.47
C VAL A 4 17.92 -12.42 -30.34
N ALA A 5 18.95 -13.05 -29.76
CA ALA A 5 18.82 -13.94 -28.62
C ALA A 5 18.58 -13.11 -27.36
N GLY A 6 17.32 -13.02 -26.92
CA GLY A 6 16.97 -12.63 -25.56
C GLY A 6 17.25 -13.80 -24.62
N LEU A 7 18.14 -13.62 -23.67
CA LEU A 7 18.39 -14.58 -22.59
C LEU A 7 17.18 -14.55 -21.65
N SER A 8 16.31 -15.55 -21.77
CA SER A 8 15.21 -15.81 -20.83
C SER A 8 15.77 -16.45 -19.55
N LEU A 9 15.66 -15.76 -18.41
CA LEU A 9 15.82 -16.41 -17.11
C LEU A 9 14.51 -17.16 -16.81
N LEU A 10 14.59 -18.51 -16.82
CA LEU A 10 13.51 -19.38 -16.41
C LEU A 10 13.25 -19.21 -14.91
N VAL A 11 12.14 -18.56 -14.54
CA VAL A 11 11.49 -18.83 -13.26
C VAL A 11 10.40 -19.86 -13.53
N ALA A 12 10.73 -21.11 -13.27
CA ALA A 12 9.78 -22.20 -13.29
C ALA A 12 8.87 -22.08 -12.06
N ILE A 13 7.58 -21.83 -12.27
CA ILE A 13 6.56 -22.01 -11.23
C ILE A 13 6.35 -23.53 -11.10
N PRO A 14 6.67 -24.17 -9.95
CA PRO A 14 6.37 -25.58 -9.78
C PRO A 14 4.87 -25.75 -9.59
N GLY A 15 4.27 -26.54 -10.48
CA GLY A 15 2.89 -27.00 -10.36
C GLY A 15 2.65 -27.75 -9.04
N ALA A 16 1.38 -27.69 -8.62
CA ALA A 16 0.77 -28.32 -7.46
C ALA A 16 1.49 -29.57 -6.94
N PHE A 17 2.11 -29.45 -5.76
CA PHE A 17 2.55 -30.59 -4.96
C PHE A 17 1.58 -30.85 -3.81
N LEU A 18 1.19 -32.11 -3.68
CA LEU A 18 0.41 -32.67 -2.57
C LEU A 18 1.11 -32.40 -1.22
N VAL A 19 0.38 -31.74 -0.33
CA VAL A 19 0.76 -31.48 1.07
C VAL A 19 0.97 -32.82 1.79
N ALA A 20 2.23 -33.16 2.08
CA ALA A 20 2.56 -34.23 3.01
C ALA A 20 2.49 -33.68 4.44
N SER A 21 1.51 -34.15 5.22
CA SER A 21 1.39 -33.82 6.63
C SER A 21 2.56 -34.43 7.42
N ARG A 22 3.41 -33.58 8.01
CA ARG A 22 4.30 -33.98 9.09
C ARG A 22 3.58 -33.72 10.41
N SER A 23 3.16 -34.79 11.08
CA SER A 23 2.77 -34.71 12.48
C SER A 23 4.04 -34.51 13.33
N GLN A 24 4.10 -33.43 14.09
CA GLN A 24 5.00 -33.31 15.22
C GLN A 24 4.19 -33.39 16.51
N ALA A 25 4.62 -34.30 17.38
CA ALA A 25 4.05 -34.55 18.69
C ALA A 25 4.31 -33.37 19.65
N PRO A 26 3.43 -33.13 20.64
CA PRO A 26 3.60 -32.05 21.59
C PRO A 26 4.67 -32.43 22.61
N LEU A 27 5.82 -31.76 22.57
CA LEU A 27 6.78 -31.80 23.68
C LEU A 27 6.41 -30.67 24.65
N GLY A 28 5.67 -31.04 25.68
CA GLY A 28 5.45 -30.21 26.86
C GLY A 28 6.77 -29.96 27.57
N GLY A 29 7.17 -28.69 27.62
CA GLY A 29 8.26 -28.20 28.46
C GLY A 29 7.77 -26.99 29.25
N SER A 30 7.20 -27.23 30.43
CA SER A 30 6.94 -26.19 31.42
C SER A 30 8.27 -25.68 31.96
N ALA A 31 8.79 -24.60 31.37
CA ALA A 31 9.80 -23.78 32.03
C ALA A 31 9.07 -22.91 33.08
N LEU A 32 9.03 -23.40 34.31
CA LEU A 32 8.71 -22.60 35.50
C LEU A 32 9.85 -21.59 35.73
N LEU A 33 9.82 -20.48 35.00
CA LEU A 33 10.50 -19.25 35.41
C LEU A 33 9.61 -18.60 36.49
N SER A 34 10.01 -18.81 37.74
CA SER A 34 9.54 -18.02 38.88
C SER A 34 10.01 -16.57 38.69
N SER A 35 9.28 -15.78 37.91
CA SER A 35 9.39 -14.33 37.98
C SER A 35 8.80 -13.91 39.33
N ALA A 36 9.59 -13.21 40.14
CA ALA A 36 9.04 -12.52 41.29
C ALA A 36 7.99 -11.53 40.74
N SER A 37 6.73 -11.72 41.11
CA SER A 37 5.65 -10.84 40.67
C SER A 37 5.97 -9.40 41.09
N SER A 38 5.91 -8.48 40.14
CA SER A 38 6.15 -7.05 40.38
C SER A 38 5.26 -6.52 41.51
N PRO A 39 5.78 -5.77 42.49
CA PRO A 39 5.03 -5.43 43.71
C PRO A 39 3.80 -4.55 43.46
N LEU A 40 3.83 -3.62 42.50
CA LEU A 40 2.68 -2.79 42.13
C LEU A 40 1.99 -3.29 40.86
N GLY A 41 2.78 -3.81 39.91
CA GLY A 41 2.32 -4.31 38.62
C GLY A 41 1.74 -3.19 37.77
N ILE A 42 2.51 -2.61 36.85
CA ILE A 42 1.99 -1.56 35.97
C ILE A 42 1.25 -2.19 34.78
N GLU A 43 -0.05 -1.95 34.67
CA GLU A 43 -0.88 -2.27 33.50
C GLU A 43 -1.06 -1.01 32.64
N VAL A 44 -0.93 -1.18 31.32
CA VAL A 44 -1.05 -0.10 30.34
C VAL A 44 -2.06 -0.53 29.30
N SER A 45 -3.12 0.24 29.10
CA SER A 45 -4.17 -0.10 28.13
C SER A 45 -4.73 1.14 27.47
N ASN A 46 -5.29 0.98 26.28
CA ASN A 46 -6.13 2.00 25.68
C ASN A 46 -7.45 1.38 25.26
N GLU A 47 -8.28 2.19 24.62
CA GLU A 47 -9.58 1.78 24.13
C GLU A 47 -9.53 0.50 23.26
N TYR A 48 -8.49 0.26 22.44
CA TYR A 48 -8.39 -0.97 21.62
C TYR A 48 -8.02 -2.23 22.42
N THR A 49 -7.26 -2.08 23.52
CA THR A 49 -6.69 -3.20 24.27
C THR A 49 -7.75 -4.21 24.73
N ALA A 50 -8.90 -3.73 25.22
CA ALA A 50 -9.95 -4.60 25.73
C ALA A 50 -10.57 -5.53 24.67
N THR A 51 -10.59 -5.09 23.41
CA THR A 51 -11.24 -5.82 22.31
C THR A 51 -10.26 -6.57 21.41
N ARG A 52 -8.99 -6.12 21.36
CA ARG A 52 -8.00 -6.59 20.37
C ARG A 52 -6.69 -7.07 20.99
N GLY A 53 -6.52 -6.95 22.31
CA GLY A 53 -5.26 -7.22 22.98
C GLY A 53 -4.24 -6.11 22.79
N HIS A 54 -2.99 -6.34 23.21
CA HIS A 54 -1.93 -5.36 23.03
C HIS A 54 -1.37 -5.42 21.60
N PRO A 55 -1.19 -4.27 20.94
CA PRO A 55 -0.65 -4.21 19.59
C PRO A 55 0.82 -4.63 19.55
N ALA A 56 1.31 -4.93 18.36
CA ALA A 56 2.70 -5.25 18.05
C ALA A 56 3.28 -6.44 18.84
N ALA A 57 2.42 -7.35 19.32
CA ALA A 57 2.81 -8.49 20.15
C ALA A 57 3.83 -9.45 19.50
N MET A 58 3.93 -9.45 18.17
CA MET A 58 4.87 -10.28 17.41
C MET A 58 6.19 -9.58 17.10
N TYR A 59 6.35 -8.30 17.44
CA TYR A 59 7.63 -7.59 17.21
C TYR A 59 8.61 -7.93 18.35
N PRO A 60 9.77 -8.54 18.07
CA PRO A 60 10.71 -8.96 19.12
C PRO A 60 11.26 -7.79 19.95
N SER A 61 11.34 -6.59 19.35
CA SER A 61 11.80 -5.38 20.03
C SER A 61 10.78 -4.82 21.02
N VAL A 62 9.51 -5.22 20.94
CA VAL A 62 8.42 -4.64 21.73
C VAL A 62 8.11 -5.53 22.93
N THR A 63 8.28 -4.98 24.13
CA THR A 63 7.80 -5.67 25.34
C THR A 63 6.28 -5.71 25.34
N TYR A 64 5.70 -6.91 25.43
CA TYR A 64 4.24 -7.09 25.44
C TYR A 64 3.56 -6.22 26.52
N GLY A 65 2.52 -5.47 26.12
CA GLY A 65 1.82 -4.55 27.02
C GLY A 65 2.60 -3.29 27.40
N ARG A 66 3.65 -2.94 26.65
CA ARG A 66 4.46 -1.72 26.85
C ARG A 66 4.48 -0.78 25.64
N LEU A 67 3.63 -1.00 24.65
CA LEU A 67 3.41 -0.07 23.55
C LEU A 67 2.22 0.86 23.87
N VAL A 68 2.43 2.16 23.74
CA VAL A 68 1.41 3.22 23.84
C VAL A 68 1.38 4.02 22.55
N GLU A 69 0.27 4.71 22.28
CA GLU A 69 0.10 5.51 21.06
C GLU A 69 0.13 7.01 21.38
N PRO A 70 0.78 7.83 20.54
CA PRO A 70 0.76 9.28 20.71
C PRO A 70 -0.67 9.81 20.48
N HIS A 71 -1.01 10.86 21.21
CA HIS A 71 -2.30 11.57 21.14
C HIS A 71 -3.54 10.70 21.43
N ARG A 72 -3.35 9.48 21.95
CA ARG A 72 -4.44 8.59 22.38
C ARG A 72 -4.48 8.49 23.90
N ALA A 73 -5.68 8.57 24.46
CA ALA A 73 -5.89 8.35 25.88
C ALA A 73 -5.46 6.93 26.28
N THR A 74 -4.50 6.85 27.19
CA THR A 74 -3.94 5.62 27.74
C THR A 74 -4.25 5.54 29.22
N THR A 75 -4.81 4.43 29.65
CA THR A 75 -5.08 4.10 31.05
C THR A 75 -3.90 3.35 31.64
N LEU A 76 -3.32 3.94 32.68
CA LEU A 76 -2.32 3.34 33.56
C LEU A 76 -3.03 2.83 34.81
N LYS A 77 -2.68 1.63 35.29
CA LYS A 77 -3.30 1.02 36.47
C LYS A 77 -2.31 0.17 37.25
N MET A 78 -2.37 0.22 38.58
CA MET A 78 -1.64 -0.70 39.44
C MET A 78 -2.41 -2.03 39.53
N GLY A 79 -1.97 -3.03 38.78
CA GLY A 79 -2.65 -4.33 38.62
C GLY A 79 -2.53 -5.25 39.84
N ASN A 80 -1.42 -5.19 40.58
CA ASN A 80 -1.16 -6.09 41.72
C ASN A 80 -1.58 -5.51 43.07
N VAL A 81 -2.13 -4.29 43.08
CA VAL A 81 -2.60 -3.60 44.28
C VAL A 81 -4.09 -3.31 44.12
N ALA A 82 -4.90 -3.67 45.10
CA ALA A 82 -6.31 -3.25 45.11
C ALA A 82 -6.42 -1.76 45.46
N GLU A 83 -7.42 -1.08 44.88
CA GLU A 83 -7.72 0.29 45.24
C GLU A 83 -8.25 0.36 46.68
N ASP A 84 -7.62 1.19 47.50
CA ASP A 84 -7.94 1.44 48.90
C ASP A 84 -8.06 2.96 49.11
N PRO A 85 -9.27 3.48 49.41
CA PRO A 85 -9.50 4.90 49.61
C PRO A 85 -8.68 5.55 50.73
N SER A 86 -8.11 4.76 51.64
CA SER A 86 -7.25 5.25 52.73
C SER A 86 -5.80 5.51 52.31
N ARG A 87 -5.42 5.08 51.10
CA ARG A 87 -4.06 5.15 50.58
C ARG A 87 -3.91 6.23 49.51
N SER A 88 -2.70 6.78 49.42
CA SER A 88 -2.30 7.71 48.37
C SER A 88 -1.53 6.97 47.27
N TYR A 89 -1.91 7.26 46.03
CA TYR A 89 -1.37 6.67 44.81
C TYR A 89 -0.91 7.79 43.89
N GLY A 90 0.22 7.57 43.23
CA GLY A 90 0.79 8.52 42.28
C GLY A 90 1.37 7.83 41.06
N TRP A 91 1.41 8.58 39.97
CA TRP A 91 2.08 8.23 38.73
C TRP A 91 3.05 9.35 38.38
N THR A 92 4.23 8.99 37.89
CA THR A 92 5.16 9.93 37.26
C THR A 92 5.47 9.43 35.86
N ILE A 93 5.29 10.27 34.85
CA ILE A 93 5.63 9.97 33.45
C ILE A 93 6.73 10.93 33.00
N ALA A 94 7.85 10.39 32.50
CA ALA A 94 8.98 11.18 31.99
C ALA A 94 9.46 10.60 30.65
N LYS A 95 9.70 11.47 29.66
CA LYS A 95 10.33 11.08 28.39
C LYS A 95 11.83 10.83 28.59
N SER A 96 12.36 9.79 27.96
CA SER A 96 13.75 9.37 28.13
C SER A 96 14.77 10.14 27.27
N SER A 97 14.35 10.91 26.24
CA SER A 97 15.28 11.65 25.36
C SER A 97 15.73 12.99 25.96
N GLY A 98 16.96 13.42 25.63
CA GLY A 98 17.84 14.31 26.41
C GLY A 98 17.44 15.77 26.64
N ALA A 99 16.18 16.16 26.40
CA ALA A 99 15.63 17.40 26.93
C ALA A 99 14.94 17.08 28.26
N ALA A 100 15.29 17.81 29.33
CA ALA A 100 14.58 17.72 30.60
C ALA A 100 13.14 18.25 30.43
N GLU A 101 12.25 17.43 29.88
CA GLU A 101 10.81 17.69 29.93
C GLU A 101 10.26 17.31 31.31
N ASP A 102 9.30 18.12 31.75
CA ASP A 102 8.68 18.05 33.07
C ASP A 102 8.04 16.68 33.30
N ALA A 103 8.53 15.96 34.30
CA ALA A 103 7.90 14.74 34.77
C ALA A 103 6.46 15.08 35.21
N VAL A 104 5.47 14.45 34.59
CA VAL A 104 4.05 14.70 34.90
C VAL A 104 3.62 13.83 36.06
N ALA A 105 3.19 14.46 37.16
CA ALA A 105 2.65 13.77 38.32
C ALA A 105 1.11 13.69 38.23
N ILE A 106 0.55 12.49 38.39
CA ILE A 106 -0.90 12.25 38.37
C ILE A 106 -1.28 11.45 39.61
N ALA A 107 -2.34 11.85 40.32
CA ALA A 107 -2.84 11.13 41.48
C ALA A 107 -3.87 10.06 41.08
N GLY A 108 -3.92 8.95 41.83
CA GLY A 108 -4.93 7.91 41.71
C GLY A 108 -4.37 6.51 41.48
N HIS A 109 -5.14 5.49 41.88
CA HIS A 109 -4.80 4.07 41.66
C HIS A 109 -4.71 3.73 40.17
N SER A 110 -5.58 4.38 39.38
CA SER A 110 -5.53 4.43 37.93
C SER A 110 -5.46 5.88 37.47
N ALA A 111 -4.75 6.11 36.36
CA ALA A 111 -4.59 7.42 35.75
C ALA A 111 -4.81 7.32 34.24
N THR A 112 -5.39 8.35 33.63
CA THR A 112 -5.42 8.51 32.17
C THR A 112 -4.38 9.53 31.76
N TYR A 113 -3.55 9.16 30.79
CA TYR A 113 -2.50 10.01 30.23
C TYR A 113 -2.53 9.97 28.70
N VAL A 114 -2.19 11.09 28.07
CA VAL A 114 -2.06 11.20 26.60
C VAL A 114 -0.60 11.52 26.31
N PHE A 115 0.10 10.59 25.68
CA PHE A 115 1.49 10.79 25.26
C PHE A 115 1.52 11.79 24.10
N ALA A 116 2.30 12.86 24.21
CA ALA A 116 2.28 13.95 23.24
C ALA A 116 3.23 13.75 22.05
N SER A 117 4.17 12.80 22.13
CA SER A 117 5.19 12.61 21.10
C SER A 117 5.71 11.18 21.07
N LEU A 118 6.33 10.82 19.95
CA LEU A 118 7.05 9.56 19.81
C LEU A 118 8.26 9.49 20.76
N GLY A 119 8.63 8.27 21.12
CA GLY A 119 9.85 7.98 21.88
C GLY A 119 9.61 7.06 23.06
N THR A 120 10.62 6.94 23.90
CA THR A 120 10.59 6.08 25.09
C THR A 120 10.22 6.89 26.32
N TYR A 121 9.38 6.32 27.20
CA TYR A 121 8.92 6.95 28.42
C TYR A 121 9.14 6.04 29.63
N ALA A 122 9.64 6.60 30.72
CA ALA A 122 9.60 5.97 32.04
C ALA A 122 8.26 6.28 32.71
N VAL A 123 7.54 5.23 33.11
CA VAL A 123 6.27 5.31 33.85
C VAL A 123 6.51 4.72 35.22
N THR A 124 6.46 5.59 36.24
CA THR A 124 6.64 5.22 37.64
C THR A 124 5.31 5.23 38.38
N ALA A 125 4.89 4.06 38.86
CA ALA A 125 3.80 3.92 39.82
C ALA A 125 4.36 4.10 41.23
N ARG A 126 3.67 4.88 42.07
CA ARG A 126 4.03 5.14 43.45
C ARG A 126 2.84 4.87 44.37
N LEU A 127 3.08 4.11 45.41
CA LEU A 127 2.14 3.83 46.47
C LEU A 127 2.72 4.30 47.80
N ASP A 128 2.11 5.33 48.39
CA ASP A 128 2.56 5.85 49.67
C ASP A 128 2.26 4.87 50.82
N ALA A 129 3.07 4.93 51.88
CA ALA A 129 2.85 4.17 53.09
C ALA A 129 1.49 4.55 53.73
N SER A 130 0.77 3.56 54.28
CA SER A 130 -0.51 3.82 54.93
C SER A 130 -0.31 4.67 56.19
N PRO A 131 -0.98 5.84 56.32
CA PRO A 131 -0.90 6.64 57.55
C PRO A 131 -1.53 5.93 58.76
N ASP A 132 -2.45 4.98 58.52
CA ASP A 132 -3.27 4.31 59.52
C ASP A 132 -2.75 2.92 59.94
N ASP A 133 -1.65 2.43 59.33
CA ASP A 133 -0.99 1.19 59.73
C ASP A 133 0.24 1.49 60.62
N PRO A 134 0.17 1.27 61.94
CA PRO A 134 1.28 1.52 62.86
C PRO A 134 2.53 0.67 62.56
N SER A 135 2.37 -0.45 61.83
CA SER A 135 3.50 -1.28 61.39
C SER A 135 4.24 -0.70 60.19
N GLN A 136 3.65 0.30 59.51
CA GLN A 136 4.23 1.03 58.38
C GLN A 136 4.40 2.54 58.66
N GLN A 137 4.18 3.02 59.88
CA GLN A 137 4.54 4.37 60.28
C GLN A 137 6.07 4.55 60.20
N GLY A 138 6.53 5.25 59.15
CA GLY A 138 7.94 5.40 58.78
C GLY A 138 8.40 4.51 57.62
N GLY A 139 7.49 3.75 57.00
CA GLY A 139 7.76 2.98 55.78
C GLY A 139 8.01 3.88 54.56
N ASN A 140 8.96 3.48 53.71
CA ASN A 140 9.20 4.17 52.44
C ASN A 140 8.02 3.94 51.48
N ALA A 141 7.73 4.92 50.62
CA ALA A 141 6.83 4.71 49.49
C ALA A 141 7.34 3.53 48.64
N VAL A 142 6.42 2.70 48.16
CA VAL A 142 6.74 1.65 47.19
C VAL A 142 6.65 2.29 45.82
N GLU A 143 7.74 2.23 45.06
CA GLU A 143 7.79 2.72 43.68
C GLU A 143 8.15 1.58 42.74
N GLU A 144 7.51 1.55 41.58
CA GLU A 144 7.82 0.64 40.49
C GLU A 144 7.91 1.47 39.22
N THR A 145 8.96 1.27 38.43
CA THR A 145 9.11 1.95 37.13
C THR A 145 9.13 0.93 36.02
N THR A 146 8.38 1.20 34.96
CA THR A 146 8.45 0.45 33.71
C THR A 146 8.70 1.40 32.55
N THR A 147 9.32 0.88 31.49
CA THR A 147 9.54 1.62 30.26
C THR A 147 8.41 1.29 29.29
N VAL A 148 7.86 2.32 28.65
CA VAL A 148 6.91 2.18 27.55
C VAL A 148 7.44 2.85 26.30
N GLU A 149 7.11 2.31 25.14
CA GLU A 149 7.40 2.92 23.83
C GLU A 149 6.15 3.61 23.30
N CYS A 150 6.30 4.85 22.86
CA CYS A 150 5.24 5.60 22.21
C CYS A 150 5.47 5.61 20.70
N LYS A 151 4.65 4.84 19.96
CA LYS A 151 4.64 4.78 18.49
C LYS A 151 3.21 4.71 17.95
N TYR A 152 3.03 5.14 16.70
CA TYR A 152 1.76 4.96 16.01
C TYR A 152 1.46 3.48 15.76
N VAL A 153 0.18 3.10 15.67
CA VAL A 153 -0.24 1.73 15.37
C VAL A 153 -1.11 1.73 14.11
N ARG A 154 -0.60 1.14 13.04
CA ARG A 154 -1.34 0.93 11.78
C ARG A 154 -2.25 -0.28 11.92
N ARG A 155 -3.53 -0.09 11.61
CA ARG A 155 -4.60 -1.07 11.77
C ARG A 155 -5.27 -1.37 10.45
N ASN A 156 -5.94 -2.52 10.37
CA ASN A 156 -6.84 -2.79 9.26
C ASN A 156 -7.94 -1.71 9.27
N ILE A 157 -8.23 -1.10 8.13
CA ILE A 157 -9.26 -0.06 7.99
C ILE A 157 -10.63 -0.52 8.49
N PHE A 158 -10.94 -1.83 8.37
CA PHE A 158 -12.17 -2.41 8.89
C PHE A 158 -12.21 -2.51 10.43
N ALA A 159 -11.05 -2.46 11.09
CA ALA A 159 -10.92 -2.51 12.54
C ALA A 159 -10.96 -1.13 13.20
N LEU A 160 -10.84 -0.05 12.42
CA LEU A 160 -10.92 1.31 12.96
C LEU A 160 -12.28 1.58 13.59
N ARG A 161 -12.26 2.22 14.77
CA ARG A 161 -13.47 2.80 15.35
C ARG A 161 -14.06 3.84 14.41
N THR A 162 -15.39 3.97 14.43
CA THR A 162 -16.09 5.00 13.64
C THR A 162 -15.50 6.40 13.86
N ALA A 163 -15.29 6.83 15.10
CA ALA A 163 -14.74 8.17 15.37
C ALA A 163 -13.34 8.39 14.77
N GLU A 164 -12.49 7.37 14.77
CA GLU A 164 -11.14 7.44 14.19
C GLU A 164 -11.19 7.42 12.66
N ARG A 165 -12.05 6.59 12.09
CA ARG A 165 -12.30 6.56 10.64
C ARG A 165 -12.83 7.91 10.13
N GLU A 166 -13.77 8.54 10.84
CA GLU A 166 -14.28 9.86 10.43
C GLU A 166 -13.17 10.93 10.46
N LYS A 167 -12.33 10.95 11.50
CA LYS A 167 -11.15 11.85 11.55
C LYS A 167 -10.20 11.62 10.38
N LEU A 168 -9.90 10.36 10.06
CA LEU A 168 -9.04 10.01 8.93
C LEU A 168 -9.62 10.55 7.61
N PHE A 169 -10.91 10.33 7.38
CA PHE A 169 -11.56 10.78 6.15
C PHE A 169 -11.71 12.30 6.08
N ASP A 170 -11.95 12.98 7.21
CA ASP A 170 -11.95 14.45 7.28
C ASP A 170 -10.55 15.04 7.01
N ALA A 171 -9.48 14.38 7.49
CA ALA A 171 -8.11 14.76 7.18
C ALA A 171 -7.80 14.58 5.69
N PHE A 172 -8.17 13.45 5.08
CA PHE A 172 -8.06 13.28 3.62
C PHE A 172 -8.82 14.35 2.85
N LYS A 173 -10.05 14.68 3.27
CA LYS A 173 -10.82 15.76 2.63
C LYS A 173 -10.09 17.09 2.75
N THR A 174 -9.44 17.35 3.87
CA THR A 174 -8.59 18.53 4.04
C THR A 174 -7.43 18.53 3.05
N LEU A 175 -6.68 17.43 2.93
CA LEU A 175 -5.57 17.30 1.97
C LEU A 175 -6.03 17.49 0.51
N MET A 176 -7.26 17.09 0.18
CA MET A 176 -7.85 17.28 -1.16
C MET A 176 -8.27 18.72 -1.47
N THR A 177 -8.59 19.52 -0.45
CA THR A 177 -9.26 20.83 -0.66
C THR A 177 -8.39 22.03 -0.31
N VAL A 178 -7.36 21.83 0.51
CA VAL A 178 -6.43 22.87 0.91
C VAL A 178 -5.13 22.66 0.14
N ASP A 179 -4.67 23.68 -0.58
CA ASP A 179 -3.42 23.60 -1.32
C ASP A 179 -2.21 23.58 -0.37
N THR A 180 -1.06 23.12 -0.86
CA THR A 180 0.15 22.95 -0.04
C THR A 180 0.62 24.26 0.59
N ALA A 181 0.52 25.41 -0.09
CA ALA A 181 0.98 26.68 0.47
C ALA A 181 0.09 27.12 1.64
N THR A 182 -1.23 27.12 1.44
CA THR A 182 -2.21 27.43 2.49
C THR A 182 -2.11 26.47 3.67
N GLY A 183 -1.92 25.18 3.39
CA GLY A 183 -1.85 24.18 4.44
C GLY A 183 -0.53 24.18 5.23
N LEU A 184 0.59 24.56 4.61
CA LEU A 184 1.84 24.83 5.34
C LEU A 184 1.67 25.95 6.37
N GLU A 185 0.93 27.00 6.03
CA GLU A 185 0.61 28.10 6.95
C GLU A 185 -0.37 27.67 8.06
N SER A 186 -1.33 26.80 7.73
CA SER A 186 -2.43 26.43 8.63
C SER A 186 -2.14 25.25 9.56
N TYR A 187 -1.36 24.28 9.07
CA TYR A 187 -1.13 22.97 9.72
C TYR A 187 0.35 22.71 10.00
N GLY A 188 1.26 23.55 9.49
CA GLY A 188 2.70 23.48 9.77
C GLY A 188 3.50 22.70 8.71
N ILE A 189 4.80 22.56 8.99
CA ILE A 189 5.82 22.19 7.98
C ILE A 189 5.65 20.81 7.33
N ASN A 190 4.98 19.90 8.03
CA ASN A 190 4.72 18.53 7.58
C ASN A 190 3.50 18.44 6.65
N TYR A 191 2.68 19.50 6.54
CA TYR A 191 1.52 19.48 5.67
C TYR A 191 1.93 19.43 4.19
N ARG A 192 1.23 18.58 3.43
CA ARG A 192 1.25 18.54 1.97
C ARG A 192 -0.17 18.25 1.48
N SER A 193 -0.60 18.93 0.42
CA SER A 193 -1.89 18.65 -0.22
C SER A 193 -1.83 17.30 -0.97
N LEU A 194 -2.98 16.72 -1.28
CA LEU A 194 -3.05 15.48 -2.07
C LEU A 194 -2.39 15.66 -3.44
N ASP A 195 -2.57 16.82 -4.06
CA ASP A 195 -1.93 17.18 -5.33
C ASP A 195 -0.41 17.10 -5.32
N TYR A 196 0.25 17.46 -4.20
CA TYR A 196 1.70 17.32 -4.08
C TYR A 196 2.14 15.87 -4.26
N PHE A 197 1.41 14.93 -3.63
CA PHE A 197 1.72 13.52 -3.75
C PHE A 197 1.39 12.97 -5.13
N THR A 198 0.23 13.33 -5.67
CA THR A 198 -0.19 12.93 -7.01
C THR A 198 0.80 13.43 -8.07
N GLU A 199 1.18 14.71 -8.05
CA GLU A 199 2.12 15.28 -9.00
C GLU A 199 3.51 14.65 -8.86
N THR A 200 4.00 14.47 -7.63
CA THR A 200 5.32 13.85 -7.41
C THR A 200 5.34 12.41 -7.90
N HIS A 201 4.34 11.60 -7.56
CA HIS A 201 4.24 10.22 -8.02
C HIS A 201 4.11 10.15 -9.55
N LEU A 202 3.27 11.02 -10.13
CA LEU A 202 3.07 11.13 -11.56
C LEU A 202 4.37 11.49 -12.31
N ASP A 203 5.12 12.49 -11.83
CA ASP A 203 6.41 12.86 -12.43
C ASP A 203 7.44 11.71 -12.34
N ARG A 204 7.37 10.89 -11.29
CA ARG A 204 8.31 9.78 -11.07
C ARG A 204 7.95 8.50 -11.84
N ALA A 205 6.66 8.30 -12.13
CA ALA A 205 6.18 7.08 -12.77
C ALA A 205 5.74 7.28 -14.24
N ALA A 206 5.39 8.48 -14.70
CA ALA A 206 4.86 8.70 -16.05
C ALA A 206 5.82 9.35 -17.05
N ARG A 207 7.13 9.26 -16.79
CA ARG A 207 8.13 9.62 -17.80
C ARG A 207 8.20 8.57 -18.90
N ARG A 208 8.70 9.01 -20.05
CA ARG A 208 8.73 8.22 -21.29
C ARG A 208 9.70 7.05 -21.21
N ASP A 209 10.88 7.31 -20.66
CA ASP A 209 12.06 6.47 -20.69
C ASP A 209 12.38 5.83 -19.33
N ILE A 210 11.65 6.20 -18.27
CA ILE A 210 11.89 5.70 -16.93
C ILE A 210 10.60 5.69 -16.08
N ASP A 211 10.45 4.64 -15.28
CA ASP A 211 9.57 4.58 -14.13
C ASP A 211 10.49 4.42 -12.92
N THR A 212 10.41 5.29 -11.92
CA THR A 212 11.29 5.21 -10.74
C THR A 212 10.57 4.67 -9.52
N MET A 213 9.32 4.22 -9.67
CA MET A 213 8.44 3.81 -8.56
C MET A 213 7.80 2.44 -8.74
N HIS A 214 7.71 1.92 -9.96
CA HIS A 214 7.07 0.62 -10.25
C HIS A 214 8.00 -0.29 -11.06
N ASP A 215 7.57 -1.54 -11.27
CA ASP A 215 8.22 -2.48 -12.17
C ASP A 215 9.74 -2.67 -11.86
N GLY A 216 10.09 -2.67 -10.56
CA GLY A 216 11.49 -2.67 -10.13
C GLY A 216 11.71 -2.83 -8.64
N MET A 217 12.99 -3.00 -8.26
CA MET A 217 13.44 -3.26 -6.88
C MET A 217 13.09 -2.13 -5.89
N GLY A 218 12.87 -0.92 -6.39
CA GLY A 218 12.46 0.22 -5.59
C GLY A 218 10.96 0.27 -5.28
N PHE A 219 10.14 -0.61 -5.88
CA PHE A 219 8.68 -0.53 -5.79
C PHE A 219 8.20 -0.40 -4.34
N LEU A 220 8.55 -1.37 -3.49
CA LEU A 220 8.00 -1.43 -2.15
C LEU A 220 8.55 -0.31 -1.26
N THR A 221 9.84 0.01 -1.36
CA THR A 221 10.49 1.03 -0.50
C THR A 221 10.09 2.46 -0.88
N GLN A 222 9.88 2.74 -2.17
CA GLN A 222 9.31 4.02 -2.62
C GLN A 222 7.86 4.20 -2.12
N HIS A 223 7.06 3.13 -2.12
CA HIS A 223 5.69 3.16 -1.62
C HIS A 223 5.58 3.22 -0.09
N VAL A 224 6.55 2.65 0.65
CA VAL A 224 6.69 2.90 2.08
C VAL A 224 6.98 4.38 2.34
N ALA A 225 7.90 4.99 1.57
CA ALA A 225 8.20 6.40 1.73
C ALA A 225 7.01 7.32 1.41
N VAL A 226 6.26 7.08 0.33
CA VAL A 226 5.09 7.92 -0.02
C VAL A 226 3.98 7.83 1.04
N THR A 227 3.74 6.63 1.57
CA THR A 227 2.73 6.44 2.63
C THR A 227 3.16 7.05 3.96
N ASN A 228 4.46 7.05 4.26
CA ASN A 228 5.00 7.72 5.45
C ASN A 228 4.89 9.25 5.37
N GLU A 229 5.23 9.87 4.24
CA GLU A 229 5.07 11.32 4.11
C GLU A 229 3.60 11.74 4.06
N LEU A 230 2.71 10.92 3.48
CA LEU A 230 1.26 11.14 3.61
C LEU A 230 0.81 11.08 5.07
N GLU A 231 1.25 10.07 5.83
CA GLU A 231 0.90 9.94 7.23
C GLU A 231 1.32 11.18 8.03
N LEU A 232 2.47 11.79 7.71
CA LEU A 232 2.88 13.09 8.27
C LEU A 232 1.94 14.25 7.88
N ALA A 233 1.47 14.28 6.64
CA ALA A 233 0.49 15.29 6.20
C ALA A 233 -0.86 15.11 6.90
N LEU A 234 -1.32 13.87 7.10
CA LEU A 234 -2.52 13.56 7.88
C LEU A 234 -2.36 13.99 9.35
N GLN A 235 -1.19 13.71 9.94
CA GLN A 235 -0.86 14.08 11.32
C GLN A 235 -0.74 15.59 11.53
N ALA A 236 -0.36 16.35 10.49
CA ALA A 236 -0.40 17.81 10.53
C ALA A 236 -1.83 18.34 10.69
N VAL A 237 -2.83 17.61 10.17
CA VAL A 237 -4.26 17.95 10.33
C VAL A 237 -4.82 17.42 11.65
N ASP A 238 -4.58 16.15 11.98
CA ASP A 238 -4.92 15.54 13.27
C ASP A 238 -3.80 14.58 13.71
N ALA A 239 -3.05 15.00 14.73
CA ALA A 239 -1.87 14.28 15.21
C ALA A 239 -2.17 12.87 15.78
N SER A 240 -3.43 12.51 16.03
CA SER A 240 -3.78 11.16 16.49
C SER A 240 -3.86 10.11 15.39
N LEU A 241 -3.73 10.51 14.12
CA LEU A 241 -3.92 9.63 12.97
C LEU A 241 -2.69 8.75 12.69
N ALA A 242 -2.96 7.47 12.45
CA ALA A 242 -2.06 6.53 11.81
C ALA A 242 -2.75 6.03 10.52
N LEU A 243 -1.98 5.85 9.45
CA LEU A 243 -2.46 5.36 8.17
C LEU A 243 -2.87 3.89 8.30
N PRO A 244 -4.13 3.52 8.01
CA PRO A 244 -4.53 2.13 8.04
C PRO A 244 -4.03 1.34 6.83
N PHE A 245 -4.02 0.02 6.95
CA PHE A 245 -3.90 -0.89 5.82
C PHE A 245 -5.28 -1.46 5.43
N TRP A 246 -5.44 -1.86 4.17
CA TRP A 246 -6.61 -2.58 3.68
C TRP A 246 -6.21 -4.00 3.34
N ASP A 247 -6.59 -4.96 4.19
CA ASP A 247 -6.43 -6.38 3.86
C ASP A 247 -7.46 -6.81 2.81
N TYR A 248 -7.13 -6.56 1.55
CA TYR A 248 -7.98 -6.94 0.42
C TYR A 248 -8.12 -8.46 0.25
N THR A 249 -7.35 -9.28 0.99
CA THR A 249 -7.60 -10.73 1.01
C THR A 249 -8.89 -11.09 1.79
N GLU A 250 -9.38 -10.19 2.65
CA GLU A 250 -10.69 -10.33 3.31
C GLU A 250 -11.85 -10.22 2.31
N ASP A 251 -11.75 -9.31 1.34
CA ASP A 251 -12.82 -9.08 0.35
C ASP A 251 -13.02 -10.30 -0.55
N ILE A 252 -11.93 -10.89 -1.06
CA ILE A 252 -12.01 -12.12 -1.86
C ILE A 252 -12.48 -13.32 -1.04
N ALA A 253 -12.05 -13.43 0.23
CA ALA A 253 -12.54 -14.48 1.11
C ALA A 253 -14.05 -14.34 1.35
N ARG A 254 -14.54 -13.13 1.56
CA ARG A 254 -15.98 -12.83 1.70
C ARG A 254 -16.75 -13.21 0.44
N VAL A 255 -16.32 -12.73 -0.72
CA VAL A 255 -17.01 -12.96 -2.01
C VAL A 255 -17.04 -14.46 -2.33
N ARG A 256 -15.90 -15.15 -2.28
CA ARG A 256 -15.84 -16.60 -2.53
C ARG A 256 -16.64 -17.41 -1.50
N GLY A 257 -16.64 -16.98 -0.23
CA GLY A 257 -17.44 -17.63 0.82
C GLY A 257 -18.94 -17.55 0.58
N GLY A 258 -19.40 -16.49 -0.10
CA GLY A 258 -20.79 -16.32 -0.53
C GLY A 258 -21.13 -16.92 -1.89
N GLY A 259 -20.17 -17.51 -2.62
CA GLY A 259 -20.36 -17.97 -4.00
C GLY A 259 -20.56 -16.82 -5.00
N GLY A 260 -20.06 -15.62 -4.68
CA GLY A 260 -20.18 -14.43 -5.49
C GLY A 260 -19.19 -14.36 -6.65
N ASN A 261 -19.25 -13.27 -7.40
CA ASN A 261 -18.40 -12.95 -8.55
C ASN A 261 -17.68 -11.61 -8.35
N THR A 262 -16.94 -11.16 -9.36
CA THR A 262 -16.16 -9.91 -9.30
C THR A 262 -17.00 -8.69 -8.93
N ALA A 263 -18.24 -8.55 -9.43
CA ALA A 263 -19.08 -7.40 -9.11
C ALA A 263 -19.41 -7.34 -7.61
N ASP A 264 -19.42 -8.48 -6.90
CA ASP A 264 -19.66 -8.52 -5.46
C ASP A 264 -18.51 -7.93 -4.63
N LEU A 265 -17.32 -7.70 -5.20
CA LEU A 265 -16.25 -6.94 -4.55
C LEU A 265 -16.70 -5.49 -4.27
N TRP A 266 -17.55 -4.94 -5.14
CA TRP A 266 -18.12 -3.59 -5.02
C TRP A 266 -19.29 -3.47 -4.04
N SER A 267 -19.74 -4.59 -3.48
CA SER A 267 -20.70 -4.61 -2.37
C SER A 267 -20.03 -4.43 -0.99
N SER A 268 -18.70 -4.35 -0.93
CA SER A 268 -17.96 -4.12 0.31
C SER A 268 -18.31 -2.77 0.94
N LYS A 269 -18.17 -2.70 2.26
CA LYS A 269 -18.45 -1.47 3.03
C LYS A 269 -17.56 -0.31 2.58
N LEU A 270 -16.37 -0.60 2.04
CA LEU A 270 -15.45 0.38 1.46
C LEU A 270 -16.11 1.30 0.44
N TRP A 271 -17.07 0.79 -0.33
CA TRP A 271 -17.70 1.52 -1.43
C TRP A 271 -19.00 2.20 -1.03
N THR A 272 -19.33 2.24 0.26
CA THR A 272 -20.51 3.00 0.74
C THR A 272 -20.23 4.49 0.82
N ASP A 273 -21.29 5.32 0.80
CA ASP A 273 -21.20 6.79 0.85
C ASP A 273 -20.43 7.33 2.07
N ASP A 274 -20.45 6.59 3.19
CA ASP A 274 -19.73 6.95 4.43
C ASP A 274 -18.24 6.54 4.40
N TRP A 275 -17.80 5.85 3.34
CA TRP A 275 -16.45 5.35 3.14
C TRP A 275 -15.83 5.96 1.87
N TYR A 276 -15.20 5.17 1.00
CA TYR A 276 -14.59 5.66 -0.23
C TYR A 276 -15.62 6.03 -1.30
N GLY A 277 -16.88 5.58 -1.17
CA GLY A 277 -17.96 5.84 -2.12
C GLY A 277 -17.95 4.93 -3.35
N ASN A 278 -19.13 4.78 -3.97
CA ASN A 278 -19.33 3.95 -5.15
C ASN A 278 -19.37 4.80 -6.43
N ALA A 279 -18.77 4.30 -7.50
CA ALA A 279 -18.74 4.91 -8.83
C ALA A 279 -19.47 4.08 -9.90
N THR A 280 -19.96 2.87 -9.59
CA THR A 280 -20.55 1.95 -10.58
C THR A 280 -21.96 2.33 -11.06
N HIS A 281 -22.54 3.41 -10.53
CA HIS A 281 -23.90 3.87 -10.85
C HIS A 281 -23.95 5.18 -11.64
N ASP A 282 -22.81 5.63 -12.17
CA ASP A 282 -22.66 6.91 -12.85
C ASP A 282 -21.94 6.71 -14.20
N ASP A 283 -22.47 7.32 -15.26
CA ASP A 283 -21.93 7.17 -16.62
C ASP A 283 -20.53 7.77 -16.78
N ARG A 284 -20.10 8.65 -15.86
CA ARG A 284 -18.73 9.19 -15.81
C ARG A 284 -17.81 8.36 -14.92
N HIS A 285 -18.33 7.27 -14.34
CA HIS A 285 -17.64 6.45 -13.37
C HIS A 285 -17.07 7.28 -12.21
N THR A 286 -17.78 8.33 -11.80
CA THR A 286 -17.38 9.22 -10.70
C THR A 286 -18.17 8.89 -9.44
N VAL A 287 -17.54 9.01 -8.27
CA VAL A 287 -18.27 8.95 -7.00
C VAL A 287 -19.22 10.15 -6.90
N THR A 288 -20.53 9.92 -6.79
CA THR A 288 -21.54 10.99 -6.80
C THR A 288 -22.14 11.32 -5.43
N LYS A 289 -21.83 10.54 -4.40
CA LYS A 289 -22.34 10.69 -3.03
C LYS A 289 -21.24 10.49 -1.99
N GLY A 290 -21.50 10.96 -0.78
CA GLY A 290 -20.55 10.87 0.32
C GLY A 290 -19.48 11.96 0.32
N ARG A 291 -18.50 11.83 1.23
CA ARG A 291 -17.45 12.84 1.50
C ARG A 291 -16.55 13.11 0.29
N PHE A 292 -16.33 12.09 -0.53
CA PHE A 292 -15.45 12.11 -1.70
C PHE A 292 -16.22 12.31 -3.02
N ALA A 293 -17.50 12.67 -2.96
CA ALA A 293 -18.29 12.95 -4.15
C ALA A 293 -17.66 14.05 -5.02
N TYR A 294 -17.60 13.83 -6.33
CA TYR A 294 -17.05 14.74 -7.33
C TYR A 294 -15.66 15.26 -6.96
N GLN A 295 -14.80 14.37 -6.44
CA GLN A 295 -13.40 14.69 -6.22
C GLN A 295 -12.79 15.15 -7.55
N LYS A 296 -12.26 16.37 -7.57
CA LYS A 296 -11.65 16.95 -8.76
C LYS A 296 -10.24 16.40 -8.93
N VAL A 297 -9.88 16.16 -10.18
CA VAL A 297 -8.48 15.98 -10.57
C VAL A 297 -7.91 17.36 -10.90
N THR A 298 -6.81 17.71 -10.25
CA THR A 298 -6.21 19.02 -10.43
C THR A 298 -5.71 19.21 -11.85
N ARG A 299 -5.90 20.44 -12.35
CA ARG A 299 -5.53 20.85 -13.68
C ARG A 299 -4.37 21.83 -13.59
N ASP A 300 -3.19 21.38 -13.98
CA ASP A 300 -2.00 22.22 -14.08
C ASP A 300 -1.26 21.93 -15.39
N ARG A 301 -1.35 22.88 -16.33
CA ARG A 301 -0.65 22.81 -17.63
C ARG A 301 0.84 23.17 -17.53
N ASN A 302 1.30 23.62 -16.37
CA ASN A 302 2.71 23.90 -16.12
C ASN A 302 3.41 22.75 -15.39
N ALA A 303 2.67 21.77 -14.87
CA ALA A 303 3.23 20.57 -14.28
C ALA A 303 4.12 19.85 -15.30
N THR A 304 5.19 19.20 -14.82
CA THR A 304 6.14 18.48 -15.70
C THR A 304 5.44 17.37 -16.50
N THR A 305 4.48 16.70 -15.86
CA THR A 305 3.74 15.59 -16.44
C THR A 305 2.26 15.81 -16.23
N HIS A 306 1.51 15.83 -17.34
CA HIS A 306 0.06 15.97 -17.36
C HIS A 306 -0.48 15.33 -18.65
N ASN A 307 -1.79 15.10 -18.71
CA ASN A 307 -2.42 14.61 -19.94
C ASN A 307 -2.70 15.76 -20.94
N PRO A 308 -3.19 15.51 -22.16
CA PRO A 308 -3.39 16.56 -23.17
C PRO A 308 -4.36 17.69 -22.75
N TYR A 309 -5.30 17.37 -21.86
CA TYR A 309 -6.24 18.33 -21.30
C TYR A 309 -5.63 19.14 -20.14
N GLY A 310 -4.42 18.81 -19.68
CA GLY A 310 -3.72 19.50 -18.60
C GLY A 310 -4.09 19.01 -17.20
N TYR A 311 -4.77 17.87 -17.07
CA TYR A 311 -5.00 17.26 -15.76
C TYR A 311 -3.76 16.49 -15.31
N LEU A 312 -3.53 16.45 -13.99
CA LEU A 312 -2.52 15.61 -13.35
C LEU A 312 -2.87 14.14 -13.53
N ARG A 313 -2.57 13.63 -14.72
CA ARG A 313 -2.81 12.29 -15.24
C ARG A 313 -1.64 11.92 -16.15
N ALA A 314 -1.34 10.63 -16.25
CA ALA A 314 -0.30 10.17 -17.16
C ALA A 314 -0.60 10.59 -18.63
N PRO A 315 0.42 10.75 -19.48
CA PRO A 315 0.22 11.05 -20.90
C PRO A 315 -0.64 10.01 -21.63
N TRP A 316 -0.63 8.75 -21.18
CA TRP A 316 -1.49 7.68 -21.70
C TRP A 316 -2.89 7.64 -21.10
N ASN A 317 -3.17 8.44 -20.06
CA ASN A 317 -4.51 8.65 -19.53
C ASN A 317 -5.13 9.93 -20.14
N VAL A 318 -5.71 9.78 -21.33
CA VAL A 318 -6.36 10.84 -22.10
C VAL A 318 -7.79 11.16 -21.64
N ASN A 319 -8.16 10.80 -20.40
CA ASN A 319 -9.46 11.11 -19.83
C ASN A 319 -9.67 12.63 -19.70
N LYS A 320 -10.76 13.15 -20.26
CA LYS A 320 -11.14 14.57 -20.19
C LYS A 320 -11.96 14.95 -18.95
N ASP A 321 -12.49 13.98 -18.19
CA ASP A 321 -13.42 14.27 -17.10
C ASP A 321 -12.69 15.05 -15.98
N PRO A 322 -13.24 16.17 -15.49
CA PRO A 322 -12.62 16.92 -14.38
C PRO A 322 -12.63 16.17 -13.04
N TYR A 323 -13.32 15.04 -12.94
CA TYR A 323 -13.46 14.28 -11.71
C TYR A 323 -12.71 12.95 -11.77
N LEU A 324 -12.40 12.45 -10.57
CA LEU A 324 -11.82 11.14 -10.38
C LEU A 324 -12.79 10.04 -10.85
N THR A 325 -12.25 9.14 -11.66
CA THR A 325 -12.91 8.04 -12.37
C THR A 325 -12.48 6.70 -11.75
N ARG A 326 -13.46 5.88 -11.36
CA ARG A 326 -13.25 4.48 -10.96
C ARG A 326 -14.09 3.56 -11.83
N ASN A 327 -13.44 2.78 -12.68
CA ASN A 327 -14.12 1.73 -13.42
C ASN A 327 -13.64 0.35 -12.96
N HIS A 328 -14.57 -0.55 -12.70
CA HIS A 328 -14.25 -1.92 -12.29
C HIS A 328 -14.18 -2.90 -13.44
N GLU A 329 -14.47 -2.39 -14.63
CA GLU A 329 -14.51 -3.13 -15.87
C GLU A 329 -13.47 -2.57 -16.83
N PHE A 330 -13.13 -3.38 -17.81
CA PHE A 330 -12.31 -3.07 -18.96
C PHE A 330 -13.22 -3.22 -20.17
N CYS A 331 -13.77 -2.11 -20.68
CA CYS A 331 -14.66 -2.13 -21.84
C CYS A 331 -15.81 -3.16 -21.73
N ASP A 332 -16.63 -3.06 -20.68
CA ASP A 332 -17.77 -3.95 -20.39
C ASP A 332 -17.39 -5.43 -20.12
N THR A 333 -16.12 -5.72 -19.88
CA THR A 333 -15.66 -7.02 -19.36
C THR A 333 -14.84 -6.86 -18.09
N THR A 334 -14.54 -7.96 -17.40
CA THR A 334 -13.75 -7.94 -16.18
C THR A 334 -12.82 -9.14 -16.09
N PHE A 335 -11.71 -8.96 -15.39
CA PHE A 335 -10.90 -10.08 -14.91
C PHE A 335 -11.73 -11.02 -14.05
N SER A 336 -11.38 -12.30 -14.11
CA SER A 336 -11.92 -13.31 -13.22
C SER A 336 -11.58 -12.97 -11.78
N LEU A 337 -12.44 -13.42 -10.87
CA LEU A 337 -12.26 -13.26 -9.45
C LEU A 337 -10.94 -13.90 -8.95
N ASP A 338 -10.38 -14.86 -9.69
CA ASP A 338 -9.11 -15.51 -9.37
C ASP A 338 -7.88 -14.61 -9.56
N THR A 339 -8.03 -13.50 -10.29
CA THR A 339 -6.98 -12.50 -10.45
C THR A 339 -6.86 -11.58 -9.22
N TRP A 340 -7.91 -11.46 -8.40
CA TRP A 340 -7.86 -10.65 -7.18
C TRP A 340 -6.85 -11.23 -6.17
N PRO A 341 -6.06 -10.42 -5.44
CA PRO A 341 -5.04 -10.97 -4.56
C PRO A 341 -5.64 -11.81 -3.43
N SER A 342 -5.20 -13.05 -3.31
CA SER A 342 -5.77 -14.03 -2.37
C SER A 342 -4.86 -14.34 -1.18
N CYS A 343 -5.43 -15.05 -0.20
CA CYS A 343 -4.66 -15.65 0.89
C CYS A 343 -3.49 -16.49 0.39
N GLU A 344 -3.70 -17.29 -0.66
CA GLU A 344 -2.66 -18.12 -1.27
C GLU A 344 -1.57 -17.27 -1.93
N ALA A 345 -1.93 -16.17 -2.60
CA ALA A 345 -0.95 -15.25 -3.19
C ALA A 345 -0.05 -14.62 -2.11
N HIS A 346 -0.64 -14.16 -0.99
CA HIS A 346 0.11 -13.59 0.14
C HIS A 346 0.96 -14.63 0.88
N TYR A 347 0.43 -15.84 1.05
CA TYR A 347 1.16 -16.96 1.63
C TYR A 347 2.36 -17.34 0.76
N ASN A 348 2.15 -17.51 -0.56
CA ASN A 348 3.21 -17.86 -1.49
C ASN A 348 4.29 -16.78 -1.56
N LEU A 349 3.90 -15.50 -1.59
CA LEU A 349 4.87 -14.40 -1.52
C LEU A 349 5.73 -14.47 -0.25
N THR A 350 5.14 -14.91 0.87
CA THR A 350 5.87 -15.07 2.12
C THR A 350 6.81 -16.28 2.11
N PHE A 351 6.36 -17.45 1.66
CA PHE A 351 7.08 -18.71 1.91
C PHE A 351 7.75 -19.34 0.67
N SER A 352 7.65 -18.71 -0.50
CA SER A 352 8.22 -19.25 -1.75
C SER A 352 9.50 -18.55 -2.21
N TYR A 353 9.93 -17.49 -1.52
CA TYR A 353 11.05 -16.64 -1.94
C TYR A 353 12.07 -16.47 -0.82
N ASP A 354 13.30 -16.93 -1.06
CA ASP A 354 14.40 -16.85 -0.07
C ASP A 354 15.21 -15.55 -0.16
N ASN A 355 15.05 -14.77 -1.23
CA ASN A 355 15.84 -13.57 -1.47
C ASN A 355 14.95 -12.34 -1.71
N TRP A 356 15.48 -11.17 -1.36
CA TRP A 356 14.80 -9.88 -1.52
C TRP A 356 14.42 -9.60 -2.97
N PHE A 357 15.32 -9.93 -3.91
CA PHE A 357 15.14 -9.65 -5.34
C PHE A 357 13.87 -10.29 -5.90
N ASP A 358 13.72 -11.60 -5.78
CA ASP A 358 12.54 -12.31 -6.30
C ASP A 358 11.26 -11.94 -5.54
N TYR A 359 11.38 -11.65 -4.23
CA TYR A 359 10.25 -11.21 -3.41
C TYR A 359 9.71 -9.86 -3.88
N VAL A 360 10.53 -8.82 -3.93
CA VAL A 360 10.06 -7.46 -4.26
C VAL A 360 9.58 -7.40 -5.71
N TRP A 361 10.22 -8.17 -6.59
CA TRP A 361 9.77 -8.36 -7.96
C TRP A 361 8.34 -8.88 -8.02
N THR A 362 8.07 -9.97 -7.30
CA THR A 362 6.75 -10.59 -7.28
C THR A 362 5.72 -9.73 -6.55
N ALA A 363 6.14 -8.98 -5.53
CA ALA A 363 5.27 -8.18 -4.67
C ALA A 363 4.45 -7.12 -5.44
N GLY A 364 4.97 -6.57 -6.54
CA GLY A 364 4.26 -5.59 -7.37
C GLY A 364 3.14 -6.17 -8.26
N TYR A 365 3.13 -7.48 -8.49
CA TYR A 365 2.22 -8.13 -9.44
C TYR A 365 1.04 -8.81 -8.74
N ALA A 366 0.81 -10.12 -8.93
CA ALA A 366 -0.38 -10.83 -8.45
C ALA A 366 -0.79 -10.58 -6.98
N PRO A 367 0.14 -10.44 -6.00
CA PRO A 367 -0.22 -10.12 -4.61
C PRO A 367 -0.76 -8.71 -4.36
N HIS A 368 -0.67 -7.81 -5.35
CA HIS A 368 -0.94 -6.38 -5.22
C HIS A 368 -1.63 -5.82 -6.48
N GLY A 369 -0.92 -5.72 -7.60
CA GLY A 369 -1.30 -5.04 -8.84
C GLY A 369 -2.77 -5.18 -9.25
N PRO A 370 -3.38 -6.38 -9.22
CA PRO A 370 -4.80 -6.55 -9.53
C PRO A 370 -5.77 -5.62 -8.81
N ILE A 371 -5.47 -5.20 -7.58
CA ILE A 371 -6.31 -4.24 -6.84
C ILE A 371 -6.52 -2.94 -7.61
N HIS A 372 -5.49 -2.46 -8.31
CA HIS A 372 -5.54 -1.28 -9.15
C HIS A 372 -6.41 -1.51 -10.38
N TYR A 373 -6.40 -2.73 -10.92
CA TYR A 373 -7.15 -3.12 -12.12
C TYR A 373 -8.64 -3.06 -11.87
N PHE A 374 -9.07 -3.65 -10.75
CA PHE A 374 -10.47 -3.71 -10.38
C PHE A 374 -11.04 -2.38 -9.89
N ILE A 375 -10.23 -1.35 -9.63
CA ILE A 375 -10.70 -0.02 -9.23
C ILE A 375 -10.61 1.00 -10.37
N GLY A 376 -9.54 0.96 -11.17
CA GLY A 376 -9.31 1.93 -12.24
C GLY A 376 -9.95 1.55 -13.57
N GLY A 377 -9.82 0.28 -14.00
CA GLY A 377 -10.43 -0.23 -15.22
C GLY A 377 -10.14 0.59 -16.48
N PHE A 378 -10.90 0.34 -17.54
CA PHE A 378 -10.89 1.10 -18.80
C PHE A 378 -12.31 1.30 -19.32
N THR A 379 -12.62 2.49 -19.81
CA THR A 379 -13.95 2.83 -20.35
C THR A 379 -13.83 3.55 -21.69
N HIS A 380 -14.96 3.95 -22.27
CA HIS A 380 -15.06 4.67 -23.54
C HIS A 380 -14.53 3.88 -24.76
N CYS A 381 -14.80 2.58 -24.77
CA CYS A 381 -14.34 1.68 -25.83
C CYS A 381 -15.32 1.56 -27.00
N GLY A 382 -16.55 2.07 -26.85
CA GLY A 382 -17.63 1.87 -27.81
C GLY A 382 -18.00 0.39 -27.98
N ASP A 383 -18.66 0.05 -29.08
CA ASP A 383 -18.99 -1.34 -29.40
C ASP A 383 -17.76 -2.04 -30.01
N LEU A 384 -17.03 -2.80 -29.18
CA LEU A 384 -15.84 -3.54 -29.63
C LEU A 384 -16.18 -4.57 -30.72
N SER A 385 -17.36 -5.21 -30.66
CA SER A 385 -17.74 -6.23 -31.65
C SER A 385 -17.99 -5.63 -33.03
N ALA A 386 -18.54 -4.41 -33.08
CA ALA A 386 -18.72 -3.67 -34.33
C ALA A 386 -17.40 -3.12 -34.88
N GLN A 387 -16.47 -2.73 -34.00
CA GLN A 387 -15.16 -2.17 -34.38
C GLN A 387 -14.17 -3.25 -34.83
N PHE A 388 -14.25 -4.44 -34.24
CA PHE A 388 -13.37 -5.56 -34.52
C PHE A 388 -14.15 -6.79 -34.98
N PRO A 389 -14.83 -6.74 -36.14
CA PRO A 389 -15.65 -7.85 -36.64
C PRO A 389 -14.84 -9.08 -37.04
N MET A 390 -13.52 -8.96 -37.15
CA MET A 390 -12.59 -10.06 -37.40
C MET A 390 -12.29 -10.88 -36.14
N LEU A 391 -12.62 -10.38 -34.94
CA LEU A 391 -12.36 -11.06 -33.67
C LEU A 391 -13.60 -11.82 -33.19
N ASP A 392 -13.36 -12.97 -32.59
CA ASP A 392 -14.40 -13.70 -31.87
C ASP A 392 -14.57 -13.16 -30.43
N ALA A 393 -15.49 -13.75 -29.67
CA ALA A 393 -15.78 -13.32 -28.31
C ALA A 393 -14.56 -13.43 -27.37
N GLU A 394 -13.67 -14.40 -27.60
CA GLU A 394 -12.47 -14.57 -26.80
C GLU A 394 -11.44 -13.49 -27.13
N GLY A 395 -11.19 -13.23 -28.42
CA GLY A 395 -10.32 -12.15 -28.88
C GLY A 395 -10.80 -10.78 -28.42
N LEU A 396 -12.10 -10.51 -28.44
CA LEU A 396 -12.69 -9.27 -27.92
C LEU A 396 -12.48 -9.12 -26.41
N LYS A 397 -12.72 -10.18 -25.62
CA LYS A 397 -12.46 -10.18 -24.17
C LYS A 397 -10.98 -9.92 -23.89
N SER A 398 -10.08 -10.65 -24.55
CA SER A 398 -8.64 -10.51 -24.37
C SER A 398 -8.15 -9.12 -24.77
N LEU A 399 -8.65 -8.56 -25.89
CA LEU A 399 -8.35 -7.18 -26.31
C LEU A 399 -8.72 -6.15 -25.25
N ALA A 400 -9.92 -6.27 -24.67
CA ALA A 400 -10.35 -5.38 -23.62
C ALA A 400 -9.47 -5.47 -22.36
N LEU A 401 -9.13 -6.69 -21.91
CA LEU A 401 -8.32 -6.89 -20.71
C LEU A 401 -6.85 -6.51 -20.89
N MET A 402 -6.28 -6.65 -22.09
CA MET A 402 -4.90 -6.23 -22.39
C MET A 402 -4.62 -4.75 -22.11
N GLN A 403 -5.67 -3.93 -22.06
CA GLN A 403 -5.57 -2.50 -21.77
C GLN A 403 -4.90 -2.21 -20.41
N VAL A 404 -4.90 -3.20 -19.51
CA VAL A 404 -4.14 -3.19 -18.24
C VAL A 404 -2.70 -2.69 -18.39
N GLY A 405 -2.04 -2.94 -19.52
CA GLY A 405 -0.68 -2.45 -19.76
C GLY A 405 -0.40 -1.91 -21.16
N ILE A 406 -1.24 -2.21 -22.16
CA ILE A 406 -0.94 -1.83 -23.56
C ILE A 406 -0.83 -0.32 -23.75
N THR A 407 -1.73 0.49 -23.18
CA THR A 407 -1.69 1.96 -23.36
C THR A 407 -0.39 2.58 -22.81
N LYS A 408 0.01 2.19 -21.60
CA LYS A 408 1.29 2.58 -20.98
C LYS A 408 2.48 2.12 -21.81
N ASN A 409 2.54 0.82 -22.11
CA ASN A 409 3.71 0.20 -22.74
C ASN A 409 3.89 0.67 -24.19
N PHE A 410 2.81 0.76 -24.98
CA PHE A 410 2.89 1.24 -26.37
C PHE A 410 3.29 2.70 -26.45
N TRP A 411 2.84 3.52 -25.49
CA TRP A 411 3.32 4.89 -25.38
C TRP A 411 4.82 4.90 -25.11
N ARG A 412 5.30 4.17 -24.09
CA ARG A 412 6.74 4.06 -23.77
C ARG A 412 7.58 3.55 -24.95
N ASP A 413 7.09 2.54 -25.68
CA ASP A 413 7.76 1.98 -26.87
C ASP A 413 7.78 2.92 -28.10
N GLY A 414 7.02 4.02 -28.10
CA GLY A 414 6.92 4.89 -29.28
C GLY A 414 5.99 4.41 -30.38
N LEU A 415 5.08 3.51 -30.02
CA LEU A 415 4.01 3.04 -30.91
C LEU A 415 2.76 3.94 -30.80
N PHE A 416 2.48 4.43 -29.59
CA PHE A 416 1.48 5.47 -29.35
C PHE A 416 2.12 6.82 -29.04
N GLU A 417 1.42 7.87 -29.44
CA GLU A 417 1.67 9.24 -29.00
C GLU A 417 0.41 9.84 -28.40
N SER A 418 0.61 10.62 -27.35
CA SER A 418 -0.45 11.43 -26.76
C SER A 418 -0.49 12.79 -27.45
N PRO A 419 -1.66 13.34 -27.77
CA PRO A 419 -1.77 14.72 -28.24
C PRO A 419 -1.07 15.67 -27.26
N THR A 420 -0.36 16.68 -27.75
CA THR A 420 0.34 17.62 -26.85
C THR A 420 -0.61 18.61 -26.18
N TYR A 421 -1.79 18.84 -26.77
CA TYR A 421 -2.80 19.75 -26.26
C TYR A 421 -4.19 19.38 -26.78
N CYS A 422 -5.17 19.41 -25.87
CA CYS A 422 -6.59 19.42 -26.20
C CYS A 422 -7.28 20.55 -25.44
N SER A 423 -8.24 21.21 -26.11
CA SER A 423 -9.11 22.21 -25.50
C SER A 423 -10.23 21.53 -24.71
N ASP A 424 -10.85 22.27 -23.79
CA ASP A 424 -11.89 21.76 -22.88
C ASP A 424 -13.10 21.20 -23.63
N ASP A 425 -13.42 21.83 -24.76
CA ASP A 425 -14.53 21.49 -25.64
C ASP A 425 -14.19 20.40 -26.67
N THR A 426 -12.92 19.97 -26.77
CA THR A 426 -12.53 18.85 -27.64
C THR A 426 -13.25 17.58 -27.18
N PRO A 427 -14.04 16.91 -28.05
CA PRO A 427 -14.67 15.63 -27.74
C PRO A 427 -13.65 14.52 -27.40
N GLN A 428 -14.03 13.57 -26.54
CA GLN A 428 -13.12 12.51 -26.09
C GLN A 428 -12.65 11.61 -27.25
N ASP A 429 -13.53 11.36 -28.22
CA ASP A 429 -13.26 10.62 -29.46
C ASP A 429 -12.35 11.38 -30.44
N GLN A 430 -12.05 12.66 -30.20
CA GLN A 430 -11.15 13.48 -31.02
C GLN A 430 -9.80 13.74 -30.37
N CYS A 431 -9.65 13.41 -29.08
CA CYS A 431 -8.40 13.56 -28.34
C CYS A 431 -8.12 12.29 -27.55
N HIS A 432 -7.48 11.35 -28.24
CA HIS A 432 -7.09 10.07 -27.72
C HIS A 432 -5.65 9.73 -28.13
N LEU A 433 -5.10 8.63 -27.60
CA LEU A 433 -3.81 8.12 -28.05
C LEU A 433 -3.87 7.77 -29.53
N VAL A 434 -2.86 8.19 -30.28
CA VAL A 434 -2.76 7.92 -31.72
C VAL A 434 -1.55 7.05 -32.01
N CYS A 435 -1.69 6.14 -32.97
CA CYS A 435 -0.54 5.41 -33.50
C CYS A 435 0.41 6.36 -34.22
N LYS A 436 1.71 6.13 -34.06
CA LYS A 436 2.74 6.95 -34.73
C LYS A 436 2.88 6.64 -36.23
N GLY A 437 2.61 5.39 -36.62
CA GLY A 437 2.61 4.93 -38.01
C GLY A 437 1.19 4.79 -38.56
N ALA A 438 1.09 4.61 -39.88
CA ALA A 438 -0.18 4.33 -40.56
C ALA A 438 -0.34 2.83 -40.85
N ALA A 439 -1.58 2.32 -40.77
CA ALA A 439 -1.87 0.90 -41.00
C ALA A 439 -1.50 0.41 -42.42
N GLY A 440 -1.54 1.30 -43.41
CA GLY A 440 -1.17 1.01 -44.80
C GLY A 440 0.32 1.10 -45.12
N GLU A 441 1.19 1.30 -44.11
CA GLU A 441 2.65 1.16 -44.28
C GLU A 441 3.03 -0.31 -44.12
N ASP A 442 3.65 -0.90 -45.15
CA ASP A 442 3.81 -2.36 -45.35
C ASP A 442 4.28 -3.16 -44.12
N ASP A 443 5.08 -2.57 -43.22
CA ASP A 443 5.61 -3.24 -42.03
C ASP A 443 4.97 -2.80 -40.70
N PHE A 444 4.20 -1.71 -40.65
CA PHE A 444 3.71 -1.15 -39.37
C PHE A 444 2.62 -2.00 -38.74
N ALA A 445 1.62 -2.43 -39.52
CA ALA A 445 0.52 -3.23 -38.98
C ALA A 445 1.01 -4.57 -38.42
N ALA A 446 1.92 -5.22 -39.15
CA ALA A 446 2.58 -6.45 -38.70
C ALA A 446 3.41 -6.23 -37.41
N ALA A 447 4.11 -5.09 -37.29
CA ALA A 447 4.85 -4.76 -36.07
C ALA A 447 3.94 -4.54 -34.86
N ILE A 448 2.78 -3.88 -35.04
CA ILE A 448 1.79 -3.69 -33.97
C ILE A 448 1.23 -5.03 -33.49
N VAL A 449 0.79 -5.90 -34.42
CA VAL A 449 0.27 -7.23 -34.06
C VAL A 449 1.34 -8.08 -33.37
N ALA A 450 2.57 -8.08 -33.88
CA ALA A 450 3.68 -8.80 -33.25
C ALA A 450 3.99 -8.29 -31.82
N LYS A 451 3.89 -6.98 -31.60
CA LYS A 451 4.10 -6.39 -30.27
C LYS A 451 2.94 -6.66 -29.32
N LEU A 452 1.69 -6.65 -29.80
CA LEU A 452 0.53 -7.08 -29.03
C LEU A 452 0.69 -8.53 -28.58
N LEU A 453 1.09 -9.42 -29.50
CA LEU A 453 1.34 -10.84 -29.20
C LEU A 453 2.39 -10.99 -28.10
N TYR A 454 3.52 -10.28 -28.23
CA TYR A 454 4.57 -10.26 -27.21
C TYR A 454 4.05 -9.89 -25.81
N TYR A 455 3.24 -8.84 -25.69
CA TYR A 455 2.69 -8.46 -24.39
C TYR A 455 1.60 -9.40 -23.89
N ALA A 456 0.72 -9.88 -24.77
CA ALA A 456 -0.31 -10.84 -24.42
C ALA A 456 0.29 -12.14 -23.86
N GLU A 457 1.35 -12.65 -24.49
CA GLU A 457 2.12 -13.80 -24.00
C GLU A 457 2.73 -13.51 -22.62
N ASN A 458 3.33 -12.33 -22.43
CA ASN A 458 3.93 -11.96 -21.14
C ASN A 458 2.88 -11.85 -20.04
N PHE A 459 1.74 -11.18 -20.30
CA PHE A 459 0.64 -11.10 -19.34
C PHE A 459 0.13 -12.48 -18.92
N TYR A 460 -0.07 -13.36 -19.90
CA TYR A 460 -0.48 -14.74 -19.64
C TYR A 460 0.54 -15.46 -18.74
N ARG A 461 1.84 -15.31 -19.04
CA ARG A 461 2.94 -15.96 -18.29
C ARG A 461 3.13 -15.39 -16.88
N THR A 462 2.77 -14.13 -16.64
CA THR A 462 2.83 -13.48 -15.32
C THR A 462 1.58 -13.70 -14.47
N GLY A 463 0.67 -14.57 -14.91
CA GLY A 463 -0.52 -14.97 -14.14
C GLY A 463 -1.80 -14.20 -14.47
N LEU A 464 -1.81 -13.34 -15.49
CA LEU A 464 -3.03 -12.72 -16.01
C LEU A 464 -3.66 -13.62 -17.08
N SER A 465 -3.99 -14.85 -16.70
CA SER A 465 -4.44 -15.90 -17.63
C SER A 465 -5.79 -15.63 -18.31
N ASP A 466 -6.56 -14.63 -17.85
CA ASP A 466 -7.74 -14.14 -18.56
C ASP A 466 -7.41 -13.43 -19.87
N ILE A 467 -6.16 -12.98 -20.03
CA ILE A 467 -5.63 -12.43 -21.28
C ILE A 467 -5.05 -13.59 -22.07
N THR A 468 -5.77 -14.04 -23.09
CA THR A 468 -5.29 -15.06 -24.03
C THR A 468 -4.65 -14.40 -25.25
N TYR A 469 -3.76 -15.13 -25.93
CA TYR A 469 -2.98 -14.62 -27.06
C TYR A 469 -3.18 -15.42 -28.35
N ALA A 470 -3.84 -16.59 -28.30
CA ALA A 470 -4.05 -17.44 -29.46
C ALA A 470 -4.81 -16.73 -30.59
N TRP A 471 -5.74 -15.83 -30.26
CA TRP A 471 -6.46 -15.03 -31.24
C TRP A 471 -5.55 -14.09 -32.06
N LEU A 472 -4.39 -13.67 -31.52
CA LEU A 472 -3.39 -12.87 -32.26
C LEU A 472 -2.57 -13.75 -33.20
N ASP A 473 -2.26 -14.99 -32.80
CA ASP A 473 -1.62 -15.99 -33.66
C ASP A 473 -2.53 -16.39 -34.83
N ASP A 474 -3.83 -16.50 -34.56
CA ASP A 474 -4.85 -16.88 -35.54
C ASP A 474 -5.33 -15.70 -36.40
N LEU A 475 -4.99 -14.45 -36.04
CA LEU A 475 -5.33 -13.27 -36.83
C LEU A 475 -4.64 -13.34 -38.19
N GLN A 476 -5.43 -13.34 -39.26
CA GLN A 476 -4.90 -13.46 -40.61
C GLN A 476 -4.16 -12.19 -41.03
N VAL A 477 -3.09 -12.34 -41.81
CA VAL A 477 -2.27 -11.20 -42.28
C VAL A 477 -3.12 -10.21 -43.07
N GLU A 478 -4.12 -10.70 -43.80
CA GLU A 478 -5.06 -9.87 -44.56
C GLU A 478 -5.94 -8.97 -43.66
N ASP A 479 -6.11 -9.32 -42.37
CA ASP A 479 -6.91 -8.57 -41.41
C ASP A 479 -6.09 -7.55 -40.61
N TYR A 480 -4.75 -7.57 -40.70
CA TYR A 480 -3.87 -6.70 -39.90
C TYR A 480 -4.15 -5.22 -40.12
N GLU A 481 -4.33 -4.79 -41.38
CA GLU A 481 -4.60 -3.39 -41.70
C GLU A 481 -5.93 -2.92 -41.09
N ALA A 482 -6.98 -3.73 -41.20
CA ALA A 482 -8.30 -3.44 -40.65
C ALA A 482 -8.27 -3.37 -39.12
N PHE A 483 -7.62 -4.35 -38.48
CA PHE A 483 -7.45 -4.40 -37.03
C PHE A 483 -6.68 -3.18 -36.53
N VAL A 484 -5.52 -2.87 -37.11
CA VAL A 484 -4.68 -1.76 -36.65
C VAL A 484 -5.36 -0.42 -36.91
N THR A 485 -6.09 -0.26 -38.01
CA THR A 485 -6.89 0.94 -38.26
C THR A 485 -7.91 1.19 -37.15
N ALA A 486 -8.66 0.16 -36.75
CA ALA A 486 -9.62 0.27 -35.65
C ALA A 486 -8.91 0.52 -34.30
N PHE A 487 -7.88 -0.26 -33.99
CA PHE A 487 -7.09 -0.16 -32.76
C PHE A 487 -6.48 1.24 -32.56
N CYS A 488 -5.99 1.86 -33.63
CA CYS A 488 -5.39 3.20 -33.59
C CYS A 488 -6.43 4.34 -33.47
N GLN A 489 -7.73 4.06 -33.62
CA GLN A 489 -8.84 5.01 -33.48
C GLN A 489 -9.57 4.89 -32.14
N MET A 490 -9.13 3.98 -31.28
CA MET A 490 -9.75 3.76 -29.98
C MET A 490 -9.59 4.98 -29.06
N SER A 491 -10.70 5.38 -28.45
CA SER A 491 -10.78 6.54 -27.54
C SER A 491 -10.87 6.17 -26.06
N TRP A 492 -10.43 4.96 -25.73
CA TRP A 492 -10.43 4.44 -24.36
C TRP A 492 -9.54 5.27 -23.42
N TYR A 493 -9.83 5.19 -22.14
CA TYR A 493 -8.97 5.73 -21.09
C TYR A 493 -9.17 4.98 -19.77
N PRO A 494 -8.14 4.95 -18.90
CA PRO A 494 -8.24 4.35 -17.58
C PRO A 494 -8.85 5.29 -16.55
N GLY A 495 -9.38 4.71 -15.46
CA GLY A 495 -9.56 5.43 -14.19
C GLY A 495 -8.24 5.60 -13.43
N GLU A 496 -8.21 6.47 -12.42
CA GLU A 496 -6.97 6.94 -11.79
C GLU A 496 -6.15 5.82 -11.14
N GLN A 497 -6.78 4.79 -10.57
CA GLN A 497 -6.04 3.69 -9.95
C GLN A 497 -5.21 2.87 -10.95
N MET A 498 -5.52 2.93 -12.24
CA MET A 498 -4.82 2.18 -13.30
C MET A 498 -3.55 2.86 -13.83
N GLU A 499 -3.24 4.06 -13.36
CA GLU A 499 -2.15 4.88 -13.93
C GLU A 499 -1.32 5.58 -12.86
N ALA A 500 -0.36 6.38 -13.29
CA ALA A 500 0.63 7.01 -12.43
C ALA A 500 0.08 8.12 -11.52
N ALA A 501 -1.14 8.61 -11.74
CA ALA A 501 -1.84 9.54 -10.84
C ALA A 501 -2.74 8.82 -9.82
N SER A 502 -2.59 7.51 -9.61
CA SER A 502 -3.35 6.73 -8.62
C SER A 502 -3.38 7.30 -7.20
N PRO A 503 -2.37 8.05 -6.69
CA PRO A 503 -2.48 8.71 -5.37
C PRO A 503 -3.61 9.75 -5.28
N ALA A 504 -4.16 10.21 -6.41
CA ALA A 504 -5.36 11.02 -6.41
C ALA A 504 -6.54 10.26 -5.77
N ASP A 505 -6.63 8.94 -5.87
CA ASP A 505 -7.71 8.16 -5.26
C ASP A 505 -7.45 7.90 -3.77
N VAL A 506 -8.40 8.25 -2.91
CA VAL A 506 -8.29 7.99 -1.46
C VAL A 506 -8.06 6.51 -1.10
N SER A 507 -8.52 5.58 -1.94
CA SER A 507 -8.33 4.14 -1.73
C SER A 507 -6.88 3.68 -1.94
N PHE A 508 -6.06 4.43 -2.69
CA PHE A 508 -4.63 4.16 -2.96
C PHE A 508 -3.84 3.96 -1.66
N TRP A 509 -4.14 4.79 -0.67
CA TRP A 509 -3.32 4.97 0.50
C TRP A 509 -3.36 3.80 1.47
N SER A 510 -4.48 3.05 1.53
CA SER A 510 -4.59 1.85 2.35
C SER A 510 -4.09 0.58 1.67
N ILE A 511 -3.88 0.59 0.35
CA ILE A 511 -3.45 -0.59 -0.42
C ILE A 511 -2.00 -0.95 -0.08
N HIS A 512 -1.11 0.03 -0.10
CA HIS A 512 0.34 -0.18 -0.02
C HIS A 512 0.85 -0.62 1.36
N PRO A 513 0.30 -0.10 2.48
CA PRO A 513 0.61 -0.61 3.82
C PRO A 513 0.32 -2.11 3.98
N THR A 514 -0.55 -2.71 3.18
CA THR A 514 -0.79 -4.17 3.20
C THR A 514 0.42 -4.95 2.71
N MET A 515 1.09 -4.46 1.66
CA MET A 515 2.32 -5.10 1.15
C MET A 515 3.50 -4.91 2.10
N GLU A 516 3.61 -3.73 2.72
CA GLU A 516 4.60 -3.50 3.76
C GLU A 516 4.37 -4.38 5.00
N ARG A 517 3.11 -4.50 5.46
CA ARG A 517 2.76 -5.42 6.55
C ARG A 517 3.17 -6.86 6.21
N LEU A 518 2.96 -7.29 4.96
CA LEU A 518 3.36 -8.61 4.51
C LEU A 518 4.90 -8.77 4.45
N LEU A 519 5.64 -7.71 4.12
CA LEU A 519 7.11 -7.70 4.22
C LEU A 519 7.59 -7.83 5.67
N HIS A 520 6.99 -7.11 6.62
CA HIS A 520 7.35 -7.26 8.03
C HIS A 520 7.08 -8.68 8.52
N TYR A 521 5.95 -9.26 8.11
CA TYR A 521 5.65 -10.66 8.42
C TYR A 521 6.63 -11.63 7.77
N LYS A 522 7.04 -11.40 6.51
CA LYS A 522 8.11 -12.17 5.84
C LYS A 522 9.40 -12.13 6.67
N MET A 523 9.82 -10.96 7.11
CA MET A 523 11.01 -10.79 7.94
C MET A 523 10.91 -11.45 9.32
N LEU A 524 9.69 -11.67 9.83
CA LEU A 524 9.44 -12.37 11.10
C LEU A 524 9.37 -13.90 10.92
N ALA A 525 8.54 -14.36 9.99
CA ALA A 525 8.12 -15.75 9.89
C ALA A 525 9.05 -16.59 9.01
N ASP A 526 9.65 -15.99 7.98
CA ASP A 526 10.52 -16.68 7.03
C ASP A 526 11.59 -15.72 6.47
N PRO A 527 12.56 -15.29 7.30
CA PRO A 527 13.49 -14.23 6.94
C PRO A 527 14.30 -14.54 5.68
N PHE A 528 14.62 -13.51 4.89
CA PHE A 528 15.43 -13.69 3.69
C PHE A 528 16.81 -14.27 3.99
N VAL A 529 17.21 -15.25 3.19
CA VAL A 529 18.59 -15.78 3.15
C VAL A 529 19.54 -14.73 2.59
N THR A 530 19.10 -13.94 1.60
CA THR A 530 19.89 -12.84 1.03
C THR A 530 19.05 -11.58 0.80
N LYS A 531 19.63 -10.44 1.16
CA LYS A 531 19.04 -9.09 1.03
C LYS A 531 19.67 -8.29 -0.11
N GLU A 532 20.25 -8.98 -1.09
CA GLU A 532 21.00 -8.34 -2.16
C GLU A 532 20.06 -7.61 -3.15
N TRP A 533 20.48 -6.43 -3.61
CA TRP A 533 19.76 -5.60 -4.57
C TRP A 533 20.08 -5.92 -6.05
N LYS A 534 20.77 -7.04 -6.30
CA LYS A 534 21.25 -7.46 -7.62
C LYS A 534 20.66 -8.83 -8.00
N ALA A 535 20.46 -9.06 -9.29
CA ALA A 535 20.25 -10.40 -9.80
C ALA A 535 21.57 -11.20 -9.71
N TYR A 536 21.48 -12.52 -9.49
CA TYR A 536 22.65 -13.38 -9.37
C TYR A 536 23.47 -13.37 -10.69
N GLY A 537 24.63 -12.71 -10.68
CA GLY A 537 25.61 -12.76 -11.79
C GLY A 537 25.85 -11.49 -12.60
N ASP A 538 25.19 -10.36 -12.32
CA ASP A 538 25.49 -9.06 -12.96
C ASP A 538 25.65 -7.95 -11.92
N ILE A 539 26.73 -7.17 -12.06
CA ILE A 539 27.29 -6.28 -11.02
C ILE A 539 26.78 -4.84 -11.16
N SER A 540 25.89 -4.55 -12.11
CA SER A 540 25.52 -3.16 -12.43
C SER A 540 24.06 -2.90 -12.80
N MET A 541 23.20 -3.91 -12.88
CA MET A 541 21.82 -3.72 -13.32
C MET A 541 20.83 -4.48 -12.44
N THR A 542 19.86 -3.77 -11.87
CA THR A 542 18.55 -4.36 -11.60
C THR A 542 17.97 -4.74 -12.96
N SER A 543 17.55 -5.99 -13.17
CA SER A 543 17.25 -6.53 -14.51
C SER A 543 16.01 -5.94 -15.22
N TYR A 544 15.45 -4.83 -14.74
CA TYR A 544 14.21 -4.28 -15.24
C TYR A 544 14.21 -2.76 -15.33
N CYS A 545 15.16 -2.25 -16.10
CA CYS A 545 15.07 -0.89 -16.63
C CYS A 545 14.61 -1.02 -18.07
N GLU A 546 13.48 -1.69 -18.26
CA GLU A 546 13.01 -2.23 -19.55
C GLU A 546 12.74 -1.17 -20.60
N TYR A 547 12.42 0.05 -20.18
CA TYR A 547 11.94 1.10 -21.08
C TYR A 547 13.06 1.79 -21.87
N SER A 548 14.33 1.56 -21.53
CA SER A 548 15.46 1.99 -22.36
C SER A 548 16.75 1.23 -22.05
N THR A 549 17.48 0.81 -23.08
CA THR A 549 18.87 0.31 -22.93
C THR A 549 19.85 1.37 -22.43
N THR A 550 19.40 2.62 -22.26
CA THR A 550 20.18 3.76 -21.78
C THR A 550 19.70 4.33 -20.44
N THR A 551 18.65 3.78 -19.81
CA THR A 551 18.20 4.30 -18.51
C THR A 551 19.17 3.86 -17.40
N ASP A 552 19.45 4.78 -16.48
CA ASP A 552 20.35 4.56 -15.35
C ASP A 552 19.65 3.93 -14.15
N CYS A 553 18.45 3.36 -14.33
CA CYS A 553 17.70 2.61 -13.31
C CYS A 553 17.41 3.39 -12.01
N LYS A 554 17.49 4.73 -12.05
CA LYS A 554 17.26 5.57 -10.87
C LYS A 554 15.91 5.27 -10.22
N GLY A 555 15.97 5.15 -8.90
CA GLY A 555 14.82 4.85 -8.05
C GLY A 555 14.70 3.36 -7.72
N HIS A 556 15.47 2.48 -8.35
CA HIS A 556 15.42 1.03 -8.11
C HIS A 556 16.66 0.45 -7.43
N HIS A 557 17.79 1.18 -7.38
CA HIS A 557 18.92 0.70 -6.62
C HIS A 557 18.71 0.88 -5.12
N GLY A 558 19.41 0.07 -4.32
CA GLY A 558 19.41 0.22 -2.87
C GLY A 558 19.95 1.57 -2.39
N TYR A 559 20.82 2.22 -3.16
CA TYR A 559 21.39 3.53 -2.81
C TYR A 559 20.62 4.72 -3.41
N ASP A 560 19.56 4.48 -4.19
CA ASP A 560 18.76 5.57 -4.74
C ASP A 560 17.86 6.16 -3.66
N LEU A 561 17.84 7.49 -3.56
CA LEU A 561 16.96 8.21 -2.63
C LEU A 561 15.49 8.03 -3.02
N THR A 562 14.64 7.88 -2.00
CA THR A 562 13.20 7.91 -2.16
C THR A 562 12.72 9.31 -2.54
N ALA A 563 11.64 9.38 -3.32
CA ALA A 563 11.04 10.66 -3.69
C ALA A 563 10.37 11.38 -2.50
N PHE A 564 10.09 10.62 -1.43
CA PHE A 564 9.32 11.05 -0.27
C PHE A 564 10.11 10.83 1.02
N LYS A 565 9.72 11.53 2.08
CA LYS A 565 10.34 11.43 3.41
C LYS A 565 9.71 10.32 4.26
N SER A 566 10.50 9.76 5.16
CA SER A 566 10.00 8.89 6.23
C SER A 566 10.33 9.47 7.60
N MET A 567 9.41 9.32 8.55
CA MET A 567 9.66 9.66 9.95
C MET A 567 10.38 8.50 10.62
N VAL A 568 11.63 8.71 10.99
CA VAL A 568 12.50 7.66 11.51
C VAL A 568 13.23 8.12 12.76
N LEU A 569 13.61 7.15 13.59
CA LEU A 569 14.42 7.39 14.78
C LEU A 569 15.83 7.82 14.36
N ASP A 570 16.22 9.02 14.78
CA ASP A 570 17.60 9.46 14.78
C ASP A 570 18.29 8.88 16.03
N VAL A 571 19.23 7.97 15.81
CA VAL A 571 19.92 7.25 16.89
C VAL A 571 20.90 8.12 17.67
N GLU A 572 21.34 9.25 17.11
CA GLU A 572 22.25 10.18 17.81
C GLU A 572 21.49 11.05 18.80
N THR A 573 20.30 11.51 18.43
CA THR A 573 19.45 12.37 19.27
C THR A 573 18.47 11.58 20.13
N GLY A 574 18.08 10.38 19.69
CA GLY A 574 17.00 9.59 20.29
C GLY A 574 15.59 10.12 19.95
N ASP A 575 15.49 11.09 19.04
CA ASP A 575 14.22 11.69 18.61
C ASP A 575 13.83 11.21 17.20
N TYR A 576 12.56 11.39 16.84
CA TYR A 576 12.05 11.06 15.51
C TYR A 576 12.07 12.29 14.61
N ALA A 577 12.62 12.15 13.40
CA ALA A 577 12.68 13.23 12.42
C ALA A 577 12.33 12.75 11.00
N PRO A 578 11.71 13.61 10.16
CA PRO A 578 11.53 13.32 8.74
C PRO A 578 12.87 13.34 7.99
N ALA A 579 13.19 12.26 7.28
CA ALA A 579 14.40 12.14 6.46
C ALA A 579 14.08 11.60 5.06
N TYR A 580 14.82 12.07 4.06
CA TYR A 580 14.95 11.34 2.79
C TYR A 580 15.92 10.19 3.02
N LEU A 581 15.50 8.99 2.66
CA LEU A 581 16.27 7.78 2.83
C LEU A 581 16.48 7.14 1.47
N THR A 582 17.53 6.35 1.35
CA THR A 582 17.69 5.45 0.21
C THR A 582 16.74 4.26 0.33
N ASN A 583 16.46 3.59 -0.78
CA ASN A 583 15.66 2.37 -0.77
C ASN A 583 16.20 1.31 0.22
N GLY A 584 17.52 1.15 0.27
CA GLY A 584 18.21 0.25 1.19
C GLY A 584 18.05 0.69 2.65
N GLU A 585 18.19 1.99 2.94
CA GLU A 585 17.95 2.52 4.28
C GLU A 585 16.50 2.32 4.75
N ILE A 586 15.50 2.52 3.87
CA ILE A 586 14.09 2.19 4.21
C ILE A 586 13.95 0.70 4.55
N PHE A 587 14.49 -0.17 3.72
CA PHE A 587 14.46 -1.63 3.95
C PHE A 587 15.12 -2.00 5.28
N ASP A 588 16.27 -1.41 5.59
CA ASP A 588 17.00 -1.65 6.84
C ASP A 588 16.30 -1.05 8.06
N HIS A 589 15.63 0.11 7.93
CA HIS A 589 14.89 0.75 9.02
C HIS A 589 13.61 -0.02 9.41
N MET A 590 13.09 -0.84 8.49
CA MET A 590 12.02 -1.81 8.76
C MET A 590 12.55 -3.13 9.35
N SER A 591 13.87 -3.32 9.43
CA SER A 591 14.47 -4.51 10.05
C SER A 591 14.08 -4.61 11.52
N LEU A 592 13.73 -5.82 11.94
CA LEU A 592 13.12 -6.05 13.25
C LEU A 592 14.14 -6.13 14.39
N GLU A 593 15.42 -6.30 14.05
CA GLU A 593 16.54 -6.25 14.99
C GLU A 593 16.90 -4.81 15.39
N ASP A 594 16.64 -3.85 14.49
CA ASP A 594 16.99 -2.43 14.64
C ASP A 594 15.90 -1.54 14.04
N TYR A 595 14.67 -1.70 14.57
CA TYR A 595 13.47 -1.13 13.99
C TYR A 595 13.34 0.37 14.28
N LYS A 596 13.43 1.20 13.23
CA LYS A 596 13.53 2.67 13.33
C LYS A 596 12.29 3.42 12.86
N MET A 597 11.29 2.74 12.34
CA MET A 597 10.06 3.40 11.89
C MET A 597 9.25 3.97 13.08
N SER A 598 8.46 5.01 12.80
CA SER A 598 7.60 5.72 13.77
C SER A 598 6.30 4.97 14.14
N TYR A 599 6.06 3.82 13.54
CA TYR A 599 4.82 3.05 13.71
C TYR A 599 5.10 1.55 13.82
N TYR A 600 4.13 0.81 14.34
CA TYR A 600 4.03 -0.65 14.24
C TYR A 600 2.71 -1.05 13.57
N TYR A 601 2.68 -2.21 12.92
CA TYR A 601 1.41 -2.86 12.58
C TYR A 601 0.79 -3.50 13.83
N GLU A 602 -0.53 -3.39 13.98
CA GLU A 602 -1.25 -3.91 15.16
C GLU A 602 -1.01 -5.41 15.38
N ASP A 603 -1.14 -6.21 14.32
CA ASP A 603 -0.97 -7.65 14.34
C ASP A 603 -0.57 -8.19 12.96
N PHE A 604 -0.16 -9.47 12.92
CA PHE A 604 0.05 -10.26 11.70
C PHE A 604 -0.85 -11.51 11.70
N SER A 605 -2.15 -11.30 11.88
CA SER A 605 -3.16 -12.34 11.81
C SER A 605 -3.95 -12.28 10.49
N TRP A 606 -4.37 -13.45 10.01
CA TRP A 606 -5.26 -13.61 8.85
C TRP A 606 -6.34 -14.68 9.14
N PRO A 607 -7.23 -14.44 10.11
CA PRO A 607 -8.20 -15.45 10.54
C PRO A 607 -9.12 -15.93 9.41
N HIS A 608 -9.44 -15.06 8.44
CA HIS A 608 -10.20 -15.43 7.24
C HIS A 608 -9.43 -16.36 6.31
N CYS A 609 -8.10 -16.29 6.27
CA CYS A 609 -7.25 -17.21 5.52
C CYS A 609 -7.14 -18.57 6.23
N GLU A 610 -6.94 -18.56 7.55
CA GLU A 610 -6.90 -19.77 8.37
C GLU A 610 -8.21 -20.57 8.27
N ALA A 611 -9.36 -19.88 8.30
CA ALA A 611 -10.68 -20.49 8.12
C ALA A 611 -10.83 -21.22 6.78
N ARG A 612 -9.97 -20.95 5.79
CA ARG A 612 -9.93 -21.59 4.48
C ARG A 612 -8.78 -22.59 4.31
N GLY A 613 -8.00 -22.83 5.37
CA GLY A 613 -6.87 -23.76 5.37
C GLY A 613 -5.54 -23.16 4.89
N VAL A 614 -5.47 -21.85 4.67
CA VAL A 614 -4.21 -21.14 4.42
C VAL A 614 -3.71 -20.59 5.75
N VAL A 615 -2.83 -21.35 6.41
CA VAL A 615 -2.38 -21.06 7.78
C VAL A 615 -1.09 -20.26 7.73
N PHE A 616 -1.13 -19.03 8.25
CA PHE A 616 0.04 -18.21 8.49
C PHE A 616 0.63 -18.60 9.86
N PRO A 617 1.84 -19.20 9.92
CA PRO A 617 2.42 -19.66 11.19
C PRO A 617 2.58 -18.52 12.20
N ALA A 618 2.21 -18.79 13.46
CA ALA A 618 2.55 -17.88 14.54
C ALA A 618 4.08 -17.74 14.64
N VAL A 619 4.55 -16.49 14.72
CA VAL A 619 5.96 -16.20 14.94
C VAL A 619 6.21 -16.31 16.44
N SER A 620 7.17 -17.16 16.84
CA SER A 620 7.56 -17.25 18.25
C SER A 620 8.27 -15.98 18.68
N SER A 621 7.71 -15.29 19.68
CA SER A 621 8.33 -14.15 20.37
C SER A 621 9.59 -14.55 21.13
#